data_AF-A0AAU4YML5-F1
#
_entry.id   AF-A0AAU4YML5-F1
#
_cell.length_a   1.000
_cell.length_b   1.000
_cell.length_c   1.000
_cell.angle_alpha   90.00
_cell.angle_beta   90.00
_cell.angle_gamma   90.00
#
_symmetry.space_group_name_H-M   'P 1'
#
loop_
_entity.id
_entity.type
_entity.pdbx_description
1 polymer ?
#
loop_
_entity_poly.entity_id
_entity_poly.type
_entity_poly.pdbx_seq_one_letter_code
_entity_poly.pdbx_strand_id
1 'polypeptide(L)'
;MELHRTQPEPMAAENAVPPESAVPADSAVSPENAAPADGAVLPEPEPEPEPAGAPEPARPARLRGRTALVLAVAAVIGASAGTAVGFKVQADRAPTPLPALNQPGLGYPAEPLPKGREPEPLSAAEDRQVKTDGDLRKLLLPRPKGAAKGAGGKPGGIWLNVEEYASHFQNAGGMFGDFVQRDIRRVAFVAWEQGAHKVTDIKLVQFHSGRDAMEHATGQRDYMPMSFEYSAGNDGDLLKGSGNGRYYLYPVKEEAGYLPSYRARAIFQRGDVMVDIDITDTKRISKNEIRSLAERQLERLS
;
A
#
# COMPACT_ATOMS: atom_id res chain seq x y z
N MET A 1 -40.76 54.97 -9.51
CA MET A 1 -40.54 53.58 -9.02
C MET A 1 -39.15 53.20 -9.49
N GLU A 2 -38.16 53.35 -8.61
CA GLU A 2 -36.75 53.27 -8.97
C GLU A 2 -36.13 51.90 -8.65
N LEU A 3 -35.06 51.61 -9.40
CA LEU A 3 -34.41 50.31 -9.45
C LEU A 3 -33.51 50.08 -8.23
N HIS A 4 -33.87 49.15 -7.35
CA HIS A 4 -32.90 48.58 -6.41
C HIS A 4 -32.02 47.53 -7.12
N ARG A 5 -30.89 47.99 -7.65
CA ARG A 5 -29.79 47.13 -8.13
C ARG A 5 -28.70 47.07 -7.05
N THR A 6 -28.80 46.08 -6.16
CA THR A 6 -27.77 45.81 -5.15
C THR A 6 -26.56 45.17 -5.82
N GLN A 7 -25.39 45.80 -5.71
CA GLN A 7 -24.12 45.18 -6.10
C GLN A 7 -23.60 44.29 -4.95
N PRO A 8 -22.92 43.16 -5.23
CA PRO A 8 -22.09 42.48 -4.25
C PRO A 8 -20.66 43.06 -4.27
N GLU A 9 -20.17 43.54 -3.13
CA GLU A 9 -18.74 43.81 -2.93
C GLU A 9 -17.98 42.51 -2.53
N PRO A 10 -16.69 42.38 -2.87
CA PRO A 10 -15.93 41.15 -2.66
C PRO A 10 -15.35 41.07 -1.26
N MET A 11 -15.62 39.98 -0.54
CA MET A 11 -14.83 39.63 0.65
C MET A 11 -13.56 38.87 0.27
N ALA A 12 -12.42 39.41 0.70
CA ALA A 12 -11.10 38.90 0.42
C ALA A 12 -10.79 37.59 1.16
N ALA A 13 -9.90 36.78 0.59
CA ALA A 13 -9.30 35.64 1.25
C ALA A 13 -8.17 36.10 2.18
N GLU A 14 -8.14 35.58 3.40
CA GLU A 14 -7.02 35.78 4.34
C GLU A 14 -6.39 34.43 4.69
N ASN A 15 -5.20 34.18 4.12
CA ASN A 15 -4.38 33.02 4.42
C ASN A 15 -3.61 33.26 5.72
N ALA A 16 -3.90 32.50 6.77
CA ALA A 16 -3.13 32.51 8.01
C ALA A 16 -2.14 31.32 8.05
N VAL A 17 -0.88 31.60 7.70
CA VAL A 17 0.26 30.68 7.90
C VAL A 17 0.82 30.90 9.32
N PRO A 18 0.97 29.85 10.16
CA PRO A 18 1.62 30.00 11.46
C PRO A 18 3.16 30.11 11.29
N PRO A 19 3.85 30.95 12.08
CA PRO A 19 5.25 31.30 11.85
C PRO A 19 6.26 30.26 12.32
N GLU A 20 7.29 30.10 11.50
CA GLU A 20 8.60 29.51 11.78
C GLU A 20 9.24 30.14 13.04
N SER A 21 9.63 29.32 14.02
CA SER A 21 10.34 29.76 15.23
C SER A 21 11.80 29.33 15.20
N ALA A 22 12.69 30.31 15.32
CA ALA A 22 14.12 30.17 15.12
C ALA A 22 14.85 29.48 16.29
N VAL A 23 15.97 28.86 15.95
CA VAL A 23 16.99 28.34 16.87
C VAL A 23 17.81 29.48 17.47
N PRO A 24 18.18 29.43 18.76
CA PRO A 24 19.38 30.10 19.26
C PRO A 24 20.44 29.08 19.70
N ALA A 25 21.72 29.45 19.54
CA ALA A 25 22.86 28.66 19.98
C ALA A 25 23.73 29.42 20.99
N ASP A 26 24.28 28.65 21.93
CA ASP A 26 25.57 28.82 22.63
C ASP A 26 25.77 29.96 23.66
N SER A 27 26.07 29.58 24.93
CA SER A 27 27.31 29.97 25.66
C SER A 27 27.39 29.49 27.13
N ALA A 28 28.59 29.01 27.54
CA ALA A 28 29.23 29.12 28.88
C ALA A 28 28.82 28.26 30.12
N VAL A 29 29.30 27.00 30.17
CA VAL A 29 30.39 26.48 31.07
C VAL A 29 30.49 26.84 32.60
N SER A 30 30.24 25.82 33.47
CA SER A 30 30.95 25.40 34.75
C SER A 30 31.01 26.32 36.02
N PRO A 31 31.48 25.85 37.23
CA PRO A 31 32.17 24.58 37.57
C PRO A 31 31.79 23.81 38.90
N GLU A 32 32.40 22.60 39.04
CA GLU A 32 33.14 22.08 40.23
C GLU A 32 32.66 20.90 41.13
N ASN A 33 33.65 20.08 41.55
CA ASN A 33 33.73 19.00 42.58
C ASN A 33 33.02 17.64 42.37
N ALA A 34 33.58 16.48 42.75
CA ALA A 34 34.99 16.04 42.92
C ALA A 34 35.11 14.49 43.08
N ALA A 35 36.28 13.99 42.69
CA ALA A 35 37.01 12.70 42.88
C ALA A 35 36.83 11.91 44.22
N PRO A 36 37.57 10.79 44.49
CA PRO A 36 38.63 10.05 43.74
C PRO A 36 38.28 8.55 43.49
N ALA A 37 39.13 7.55 43.20
CA ALA A 37 40.59 7.35 43.04
C ALA A 37 40.81 6.06 42.16
N ASP A 38 41.97 5.51 41.76
CA ASP A 38 43.41 5.83 41.77
C ASP A 38 44.10 4.95 40.68
N GLY A 39 45.40 5.12 40.37
CA GLY A 39 46.19 4.17 39.56
C GLY A 39 47.33 4.77 38.72
N ALA A 40 48.46 5.14 39.35
CA ALA A 40 49.58 5.84 38.70
C ALA A 40 50.59 4.94 37.94
N VAL A 41 51.15 5.48 36.84
CA VAL A 41 52.43 5.07 36.22
C VAL A 41 53.20 6.34 35.79
N LEU A 42 54.53 6.32 35.90
CA LEU A 42 55.46 7.47 35.76
C LEU A 42 56.06 7.61 34.33
N PRO A 43 56.74 8.74 33.98
CA PRO A 43 56.67 9.34 32.64
C PRO A 43 57.84 9.06 31.67
N GLU A 44 57.66 9.58 30.45
CA GLU A 44 58.49 9.47 29.25
C GLU A 44 59.46 10.68 29.06
N PRO A 45 60.65 10.51 28.45
CA PRO A 45 61.57 11.62 28.15
C PRO A 45 61.44 12.18 26.72
N GLU A 46 61.45 13.51 26.62
CA GLU A 46 61.29 14.30 25.38
C GLU A 46 62.66 14.74 24.78
N PRO A 47 62.81 14.75 23.43
CA PRO A 47 63.88 15.51 22.76
C PRO A 47 63.41 16.51 21.68
N GLU A 48 64.21 17.57 21.52
CA GLU A 48 64.02 18.80 20.71
C GLU A 48 64.23 18.64 19.16
N PRO A 49 64.05 19.69 18.31
CA PRO A 49 63.39 19.57 16.99
C PRO A 49 64.25 19.31 15.73
N GLU A 50 63.54 19.16 14.60
CA GLU A 50 64.00 18.77 13.25
C GLU A 50 65.04 19.68 12.55
N PRO A 51 65.72 19.12 11.52
CA PRO A 51 66.00 19.83 10.26
C PRO A 51 65.24 19.22 9.05
N ALA A 52 64.87 20.09 8.11
CA ALA A 52 64.00 19.79 6.97
C ALA A 52 64.55 18.74 5.98
N GLY A 53 63.64 17.99 5.36
CA GLY A 53 63.94 16.80 4.55
C GLY A 53 64.54 17.04 3.16
N ALA A 54 65.16 15.99 2.62
CA ALA A 54 65.58 15.86 1.23
C ALA A 54 64.73 14.77 0.53
N PRO A 55 64.35 14.93 -0.76
CA PRO A 55 63.47 13.98 -1.44
C PRO A 55 64.23 12.74 -1.96
N GLU A 56 63.73 11.55 -1.65
CA GLU A 56 64.19 10.29 -2.27
C GLU A 56 63.72 10.15 -3.74
N PRO A 57 64.49 9.48 -4.62
CA PRO A 57 64.15 9.32 -6.03
C PRO A 57 63.03 8.29 -6.26
N ALA A 58 62.01 8.69 -7.02
CA ALA A 58 60.86 7.85 -7.35
C ALA A 58 61.23 6.63 -8.22
N ARG A 59 60.72 5.45 -7.84
CA ARG A 59 60.85 4.20 -8.62
C ARG A 59 59.92 4.24 -9.85
N PRO A 60 60.34 3.75 -11.03
CA PRO A 60 59.57 3.90 -12.26
C PRO A 60 58.28 3.05 -12.25
N ALA A 61 57.15 3.68 -12.55
CA ALA A 61 55.85 3.03 -12.65
C ALA A 61 55.79 2.08 -13.87
N ARG A 62 55.45 0.81 -13.63
CA ARG A 62 55.36 -0.20 -14.69
C ARG A 62 54.05 -0.07 -15.48
N LEU A 63 54.14 -0.16 -16.81
CA LEU A 63 53.07 -0.01 -17.80
C LEU A 63 51.91 -1.01 -17.60
N ARG A 64 50.90 -0.67 -16.79
CA ARG A 64 49.70 -1.50 -16.57
C ARG A 64 48.54 -1.28 -17.56
N GLY A 65 48.59 -0.23 -18.39
CA GLY A 65 47.47 0.14 -19.28
C GLY A 65 47.19 -0.82 -20.43
N ARG A 66 48.24 -1.31 -21.13
CA ARG A 66 48.06 -2.14 -22.34
C ARG A 66 47.41 -3.50 -22.04
N THR A 67 47.81 -4.17 -20.96
CA THR A 67 47.24 -5.47 -20.58
C THR A 67 45.78 -5.36 -20.16
N ALA A 68 45.41 -4.28 -19.44
CA ALA A 68 44.02 -4.02 -19.06
C ALA A 68 43.13 -3.78 -20.29
N LEU A 69 43.61 -3.03 -21.29
CA LEU A 69 42.88 -2.81 -22.55
C LEU A 69 42.64 -4.13 -23.30
N VAL A 70 43.67 -4.99 -23.41
CA VAL A 70 43.55 -6.30 -24.07
C VAL A 70 42.54 -7.21 -23.35
N LEU A 71 42.56 -7.24 -22.03
CA LEU A 71 41.59 -8.01 -21.23
C LEU A 71 40.16 -7.47 -21.38
N ALA A 72 39.97 -6.14 -21.41
CA ALA A 72 38.67 -5.53 -21.63
C ALA A 72 38.10 -5.85 -23.02
N VAL A 73 38.92 -5.75 -24.08
CA VAL A 73 38.53 -6.13 -25.45
C VAL A 73 38.19 -7.61 -25.55
N ALA A 74 39.00 -8.49 -24.93
CA ALA A 74 38.73 -9.93 -24.88
C ALA A 74 37.40 -10.25 -24.15
N ALA A 75 37.10 -9.56 -23.05
CA ALA A 75 35.85 -9.72 -22.32
C ALA A 75 34.62 -9.29 -23.16
N VAL A 76 34.70 -8.16 -23.87
CA VAL A 76 33.63 -7.68 -24.76
C VAL A 76 33.41 -8.64 -25.92
N ILE A 77 34.47 -9.12 -26.57
CA ILE A 77 34.37 -10.10 -27.67
C ILE A 77 33.79 -11.43 -27.16
N GLY A 78 34.25 -11.91 -26.00
CA GLY A 78 33.74 -13.13 -25.37
C GLY A 78 32.24 -13.05 -25.03
N ALA A 79 31.80 -11.94 -24.44
CA ALA A 79 30.39 -11.70 -24.15
C ALA A 79 29.54 -11.59 -25.42
N SER A 80 30.04 -10.91 -26.46
CA SER A 80 29.34 -10.73 -27.74
C SER A 80 29.18 -12.06 -28.49
N ALA A 81 30.24 -12.87 -28.57
CA ALA A 81 30.20 -14.18 -29.18
C ALA A 81 29.33 -15.16 -28.37
N GLY A 82 29.46 -15.17 -27.04
CA GLY A 82 28.67 -16.01 -26.16
C GLY A 82 27.18 -15.71 -26.21
N THR A 83 26.79 -14.44 -26.24
CA THR A 83 25.38 -14.03 -26.39
C THR A 83 24.82 -14.39 -27.76
N ALA A 84 25.54 -14.11 -28.85
CA ALA A 84 25.09 -14.47 -30.20
C ALA A 84 24.87 -15.99 -30.37
N VAL A 85 25.78 -16.82 -29.85
CA VAL A 85 25.63 -18.28 -29.84
C VAL A 85 24.48 -18.72 -28.93
N GLY A 86 24.37 -18.13 -27.74
CA GLY A 86 23.28 -18.42 -26.80
C GLY A 86 21.89 -18.07 -27.34
N PHE A 87 21.76 -16.97 -28.08
CA PHE A 87 20.53 -16.61 -28.79
C PHE A 87 20.24 -17.59 -29.93
N LYS A 88 21.23 -17.97 -30.73
CA LYS A 88 21.03 -18.95 -31.81
C LYS A 88 20.57 -20.31 -31.26
N VAL A 89 21.21 -20.82 -30.21
CA VAL A 89 20.80 -22.07 -29.55
C VAL A 89 19.38 -22.00 -28.98
N GLN A 90 18.90 -20.82 -28.55
CA GLN A 90 17.52 -20.65 -28.11
C GLN A 90 16.53 -20.50 -29.28
N ALA A 91 16.94 -19.87 -30.39
CA ALA A 91 16.12 -19.75 -31.60
C ALA A 91 15.97 -21.09 -32.35
N ASP A 92 17.02 -21.92 -32.35
CA ASP A 92 17.02 -23.27 -32.94
C ASP A 92 16.35 -24.32 -32.03
N ARG A 93 15.88 -23.96 -30.81
CA ARG A 93 14.99 -24.85 -30.04
C ARG A 93 13.64 -24.91 -30.72
N ALA A 94 13.22 -26.12 -31.06
CA ALA A 94 11.85 -26.38 -31.50
C ALA A 94 10.86 -25.75 -30.49
N PRO A 95 9.83 -25.01 -30.97
CA PRO A 95 8.82 -24.43 -30.09
C PRO A 95 8.27 -25.52 -29.17
N THR A 96 8.41 -25.34 -27.86
CA THR A 96 7.75 -26.23 -26.90
C THR A 96 6.26 -26.05 -27.13
N PRO A 97 5.52 -27.08 -27.61
CA PRO A 97 4.12 -26.92 -27.89
C PRO A 97 3.43 -26.55 -26.58
N LEU A 98 2.67 -25.45 -26.61
CA LEU A 98 1.83 -25.07 -25.48
C LEU A 98 0.95 -26.27 -25.12
N PRO A 99 0.75 -26.57 -23.82
CA PRO A 99 -0.24 -27.56 -23.43
C PRO A 99 -1.57 -27.18 -24.07
N ALA A 100 -2.23 -28.15 -24.71
CA ALA A 100 -3.42 -27.86 -25.49
C ALA A 100 -4.46 -27.14 -24.61
N LEU A 101 -4.91 -25.96 -25.06
CA LEU A 101 -6.01 -25.19 -24.43
C LEU A 101 -7.30 -26.03 -24.28
N ASN A 102 -7.41 -27.10 -25.07
CA ASN A 102 -8.37 -28.17 -24.92
C ASN A 102 -8.07 -28.97 -23.64
N GLN A 103 -8.44 -28.44 -22.47
CA GLN A 103 -8.48 -29.25 -21.25
C GLN A 103 -9.45 -30.43 -21.48
N PRO A 104 -8.99 -31.70 -21.38
CA PRO A 104 -9.86 -32.84 -21.58
C PRO A 104 -10.91 -32.87 -20.47
N GLY A 105 -12.19 -32.89 -20.84
CA GLY A 105 -13.31 -32.83 -19.91
C GLY A 105 -14.00 -31.47 -19.78
N LEU A 106 -13.59 -30.45 -20.54
CA LEU A 106 -14.46 -29.28 -20.76
C LEU A 106 -15.73 -29.72 -21.50
N GLY A 107 -16.85 -29.74 -20.78
CA GLY A 107 -18.17 -30.08 -21.29
C GLY A 107 -18.73 -28.98 -22.19
N TYR A 108 -18.13 -28.78 -23.36
CA TYR A 108 -18.73 -27.99 -24.42
C TYR A 108 -20.00 -28.72 -24.92
N PRO A 109 -21.10 -28.00 -25.19
CA PRO A 109 -22.26 -28.61 -25.84
C PRO A 109 -21.84 -29.22 -27.18
N ALA A 110 -22.31 -30.44 -27.45
CA ALA A 110 -21.89 -31.22 -28.62
C ALA A 110 -22.27 -30.57 -29.96
N GLU A 111 -23.24 -29.66 -29.95
CA GLU A 111 -23.60 -28.82 -31.08
C GLU A 111 -23.30 -27.34 -30.74
N PRO A 112 -22.67 -26.57 -31.66
CA PRO A 112 -22.58 -25.13 -31.50
C PRO A 112 -23.99 -24.50 -31.58
N LEU A 113 -24.19 -23.40 -30.85
CA LEU A 113 -25.47 -22.68 -30.88
C LEU A 113 -25.87 -22.31 -32.33
N PRO A 114 -27.18 -22.38 -32.68
CA PRO A 114 -27.66 -21.93 -33.98
C PRO A 114 -27.22 -20.49 -34.28
N LYS A 115 -26.85 -20.19 -35.53
CA LYS A 115 -26.41 -18.86 -35.94
C LYS A 115 -27.43 -17.79 -35.50
N GLY A 116 -26.97 -16.79 -34.75
CA GLY A 116 -27.82 -15.72 -34.22
C GLY A 116 -28.50 -16.04 -32.89
N ARG A 117 -28.18 -17.16 -32.23
CA ARG A 117 -28.50 -17.38 -30.81
C ARG A 117 -27.26 -17.25 -29.95
N GLU A 118 -27.33 -16.38 -28.96
CA GLU A 118 -26.40 -16.34 -27.84
C GLU A 118 -26.80 -17.43 -26.81
N PRO A 119 -25.88 -17.88 -25.94
CA PRO A 119 -26.24 -18.71 -24.78
C PRO A 119 -27.32 -18.02 -23.94
N GLU A 120 -28.17 -18.79 -23.26
CA GLU A 120 -29.04 -18.18 -22.24
C GLU A 120 -28.18 -17.50 -21.18
N PRO A 121 -28.52 -16.26 -20.75
CA PRO A 121 -27.84 -15.60 -19.65
C PRO A 121 -27.84 -16.50 -18.41
N LEU A 122 -26.73 -16.50 -17.67
CA LEU A 122 -26.62 -17.22 -16.40
C LEU A 122 -27.80 -16.83 -15.48
N SER A 123 -28.37 -17.81 -14.78
CA SER A 123 -29.47 -17.51 -13.86
C SER A 123 -28.98 -16.58 -12.75
N ALA A 124 -29.84 -15.78 -12.12
CA ALA A 124 -29.42 -14.85 -11.05
C ALA A 124 -28.83 -15.53 -9.78
N ALA A 125 -28.84 -16.87 -9.72
CA ALA A 125 -28.14 -17.65 -8.70
C ALA A 125 -26.67 -17.98 -9.11
N GLU A 126 -26.39 -18.00 -10.41
CA GLU A 126 -25.09 -18.30 -11.01
C GLU A 126 -24.35 -17.02 -11.44
N ASP A 127 -25.09 -16.04 -11.97
CA ASP A 127 -24.63 -14.69 -12.21
C ASP A 127 -24.53 -13.91 -10.89
N ARG A 128 -23.33 -13.92 -10.33
CA ARG A 128 -23.02 -13.16 -9.11
C ARG A 128 -22.87 -11.65 -9.38
N GLN A 129 -22.71 -11.23 -10.63
CA GLN A 129 -22.61 -9.81 -10.98
C GLN A 129 -23.96 -9.10 -10.85
N VAL A 130 -25.08 -9.81 -11.11
CA VAL A 130 -26.44 -9.29 -10.84
C VAL A 130 -26.61 -8.77 -9.39
N LYS A 131 -25.91 -9.37 -8.41
CA LYS A 131 -25.93 -8.87 -7.02
C LYS A 131 -25.15 -7.55 -6.86
N THR A 132 -24.00 -7.40 -7.51
CA THR A 132 -23.13 -6.22 -7.38
C THR A 132 -23.54 -5.07 -8.31
N ASP A 133 -24.26 -5.33 -9.39
CA ASP A 133 -24.85 -4.30 -10.26
C ASP A 133 -26.02 -3.55 -9.60
N GLY A 134 -26.70 -4.16 -8.61
CA GLY A 134 -27.74 -3.53 -7.79
C GLY A 134 -27.27 -2.37 -6.89
N ASP A 135 -28.05 -2.02 -5.86
CA ASP A 135 -27.63 -1.00 -4.88
C ASP A 135 -26.61 -1.60 -3.91
N LEU A 136 -25.32 -1.45 -4.22
CA LEU A 136 -24.16 -2.00 -3.48
C LEU A 136 -24.22 -1.75 -1.96
N ARG A 137 -24.82 -0.63 -1.54
CA ARG A 137 -25.02 -0.29 -0.12
C ARG A 137 -25.85 -1.34 0.64
N LYS A 138 -26.76 -2.04 -0.03
CA LYS A 138 -27.55 -3.14 0.57
C LYS A 138 -26.69 -4.34 0.96
N LEU A 139 -25.48 -4.45 0.40
CA LEU A 139 -24.50 -5.51 0.69
C LEU A 139 -23.54 -5.12 1.84
N LEU A 140 -23.49 -3.86 2.27
CA LEU A 140 -22.75 -3.45 3.48
C LEU A 140 -23.36 -4.10 4.72
N LEU A 141 -22.56 -4.64 5.64
CA LEU A 141 -23.07 -5.11 6.93
C LEU A 141 -23.83 -4.00 7.67
N PRO A 142 -24.99 -4.32 8.28
CA PRO A 142 -25.69 -3.35 9.10
C PRO A 142 -24.86 -3.07 10.35
N ARG A 143 -24.83 -1.79 10.75
CA ARG A 143 -24.31 -1.36 12.04
C ARG A 143 -24.91 -2.23 13.18
N PRO A 144 -24.10 -2.76 14.11
CA PRO A 144 -24.59 -3.58 15.21
C PRO A 144 -25.52 -2.80 16.16
N LYS A 145 -26.40 -3.52 16.87
CA LYS A 145 -27.31 -2.93 17.86
C LYS A 145 -26.49 -2.22 18.95
N GLY A 146 -26.91 -1.03 19.34
CA GLY A 146 -26.26 -0.22 20.39
C GLY A 146 -25.03 0.60 19.93
N ALA A 147 -24.52 0.38 18.71
CA ALA A 147 -23.46 1.24 18.18
C ALA A 147 -24.00 2.63 17.78
N ALA A 148 -23.19 3.67 17.98
CA ALA A 148 -23.47 5.03 17.52
C ALA A 148 -23.21 5.16 16.00
N LYS A 149 -23.56 6.30 15.42
CA LYS A 149 -23.37 6.55 13.98
C LYS A 149 -21.98 7.13 13.79
N GLY A 150 -21.14 6.47 12.98
CA GLY A 150 -19.89 7.08 12.53
C GLY A 150 -20.12 8.02 11.34
N ALA A 151 -19.04 8.36 10.65
CA ALA A 151 -19.10 9.05 9.35
C ALA A 151 -20.09 8.36 8.39
N GLY A 152 -20.93 9.16 7.72
CA GLY A 152 -21.97 8.61 6.83
C GLY A 152 -23.14 7.91 7.54
N GLY A 153 -23.56 8.42 8.70
CA GLY A 153 -24.61 7.87 9.58
C GLY A 153 -26.06 7.71 9.05
N LYS A 154 -26.24 7.37 7.77
CA LYS A 154 -27.53 6.98 7.17
C LYS A 154 -27.74 5.46 7.34
N PRO A 155 -28.96 4.98 7.63
CA PRO A 155 -29.26 3.54 7.63
C PRO A 155 -28.91 2.93 6.26
N GLY A 156 -28.12 1.85 6.26
CA GLY A 156 -27.63 1.22 5.04
C GLY A 156 -26.37 1.85 4.43
N GLY A 157 -25.78 2.87 5.05
CA GLY A 157 -24.56 3.51 4.55
C GLY A 157 -24.80 4.59 3.49
N ILE A 158 -23.69 5.09 2.94
CA ILE A 158 -23.64 6.16 1.94
C ILE A 158 -22.86 5.72 0.70
N TRP A 159 -22.97 6.52 -0.36
CA TRP A 159 -21.98 6.53 -1.43
C TRP A 159 -20.86 7.48 -1.03
N LEU A 160 -19.61 7.06 -1.13
CA LEU A 160 -18.47 7.96 -1.22
C LEU A 160 -18.22 8.27 -2.70
N ASN A 161 -17.83 9.50 -2.99
CA ASN A 161 -17.31 9.85 -4.30
C ASN A 161 -15.84 9.41 -4.43
N VAL A 162 -15.29 9.47 -5.66
CA VAL A 162 -13.94 8.96 -5.94
C VAL A 162 -12.84 9.81 -5.29
N GLU A 163 -13.06 11.12 -5.17
CA GLU A 163 -12.15 12.05 -4.50
C GLU A 163 -12.12 11.81 -2.98
N GLU A 164 -13.28 11.66 -2.34
CA GLU A 164 -13.42 11.26 -0.94
C GLU A 164 -12.67 9.95 -0.67
N TYR A 165 -12.87 8.93 -1.51
CA TYR A 165 -12.15 7.66 -1.35
C TYR A 165 -10.64 7.81 -1.58
N ALA A 166 -10.21 8.58 -2.57
CA ALA A 166 -8.79 8.85 -2.82
C ALA A 166 -8.14 9.65 -1.68
N SER A 167 -8.86 10.53 -0.99
CA SER A 167 -8.34 11.30 0.15
C SER A 167 -7.94 10.45 1.36
N HIS A 168 -8.37 9.19 1.43
CA HIS A 168 -7.96 8.23 2.46
C HIS A 168 -6.56 7.63 2.21
N PHE A 169 -5.86 8.05 1.14
CA PHE A 169 -4.53 7.57 0.76
C PHE A 169 -3.49 8.69 0.86
N GLN A 170 -2.24 8.35 1.22
CA GLN A 170 -1.14 9.33 1.38
C GLN A 170 -0.92 10.20 0.14
N ASN A 171 -1.02 9.62 -1.05
CA ASN A 171 -0.97 10.35 -2.33
C ASN A 171 -2.36 10.38 -2.97
N ALA A 172 -3.25 11.20 -2.41
CA ALA A 172 -4.64 11.31 -2.86
C ALA A 172 -4.74 11.67 -4.36
N GLY A 173 -3.93 12.60 -4.86
CA GLY A 173 -3.93 12.99 -6.27
C GLY A 173 -3.51 11.85 -7.21
N GLY A 174 -2.46 11.10 -6.84
CA GLY A 174 -2.03 9.91 -7.58
C GLY A 174 -3.08 8.80 -7.58
N MET A 175 -3.69 8.53 -6.42
CA MET A 175 -4.75 7.52 -6.30
C MET A 175 -6.04 7.90 -7.02
N PHE A 176 -6.40 9.19 -7.04
CA PHE A 176 -7.52 9.66 -7.85
C PHE A 176 -7.28 9.41 -9.34
N GLY A 177 -6.09 9.75 -9.84
CA GLY A 177 -5.70 9.47 -11.23
C GLY A 177 -5.72 7.97 -11.56
N ASP A 178 -5.24 7.12 -10.66
CA ASP A 178 -5.28 5.66 -10.80
C ASP A 178 -6.72 5.11 -10.81
N PHE A 179 -7.61 5.60 -9.93
CA PHE A 179 -9.01 5.19 -9.92
C PHE A 179 -9.80 5.62 -11.16
N VAL A 180 -9.47 6.79 -11.74
CA VAL A 180 -10.02 7.22 -13.03
C VAL A 180 -9.50 6.33 -14.17
N GLN A 181 -8.23 5.92 -14.16
CA GLN A 181 -7.66 5.03 -15.18
C GLN A 181 -8.19 3.58 -15.08
N ARG A 182 -8.57 3.12 -13.89
CA ARG A 182 -9.11 1.77 -13.63
C ARG A 182 -10.64 1.69 -13.69
N ASP A 183 -11.31 2.73 -14.21
CA ASP A 183 -12.77 2.83 -14.34
C ASP A 183 -13.51 2.41 -13.05
N ILE A 184 -13.16 3.03 -11.92
CA ILE A 184 -13.92 2.87 -10.68
C ILE A 184 -15.39 3.25 -10.92
N ARG A 185 -16.33 2.35 -10.58
CA ARG A 185 -17.76 2.59 -10.81
C ARG A 185 -18.40 3.37 -9.66
N ARG A 186 -18.15 2.95 -8.41
CA ARG A 186 -18.75 3.52 -7.19
C ARG A 186 -18.16 2.93 -5.92
N VAL A 187 -18.24 3.68 -4.82
CA VAL A 187 -17.80 3.25 -3.50
C VAL A 187 -18.96 3.33 -2.51
N ALA A 188 -19.41 2.19 -1.98
CA ALA A 188 -20.38 2.14 -0.89
C ALA A 188 -19.65 2.07 0.46
N PHE A 189 -20.10 2.86 1.43
CA PHE A 189 -19.44 3.02 2.72
C PHE A 189 -20.40 2.99 3.90
N VAL A 190 -19.99 2.38 5.01
CA VAL A 190 -20.63 2.55 6.31
C VAL A 190 -19.56 2.63 7.39
N ALA A 191 -19.76 3.51 8.37
CA ALA A 191 -19.00 3.51 9.62
C ALA A 191 -19.91 3.54 10.84
N TRP A 192 -19.42 2.99 11.95
CA TRP A 192 -20.08 3.03 13.24
C TRP A 192 -19.08 3.07 14.40
N GLU A 193 -19.58 3.50 15.55
CA GLU A 193 -18.78 3.69 16.77
C GLU A 193 -19.33 2.80 17.89
N GLN A 194 -18.45 2.18 18.68
CA GLN A 194 -18.81 1.27 19.77
C GLN A 194 -18.08 1.62 21.06
N GLY A 195 -18.81 2.16 22.04
CA GLY A 195 -18.18 2.71 23.24
C GLY A 195 -17.50 4.05 22.94
N ALA A 196 -16.40 4.36 23.62
CA ALA A 196 -15.78 5.69 23.58
C ALA A 196 -14.83 5.92 22.39
N HIS A 197 -14.15 4.87 21.90
CA HIS A 197 -13.04 5.02 20.95
C HIS A 197 -13.00 3.98 19.82
N LYS A 198 -13.84 2.94 19.85
CA LYS A 198 -13.86 1.96 18.76
C LYS A 198 -14.60 2.51 17.56
N VAL A 199 -13.91 2.71 16.46
CA VAL A 199 -14.50 2.98 15.15
C VAL A 199 -14.38 1.72 14.31
N THR A 200 -15.40 1.43 13.51
CA THR A 200 -15.35 0.36 12.50
C THR A 200 -15.95 0.91 11.22
N ASP A 201 -15.26 0.71 10.12
CA ASP A 201 -15.74 1.11 8.80
C ASP A 201 -15.56 0.00 7.75
N ILE A 202 -16.44 0.01 6.76
CA ILE A 202 -16.45 -0.93 5.64
C ILE A 202 -16.64 -0.15 4.35
N LYS A 203 -15.74 -0.37 3.39
CA LYS A 203 -15.80 0.14 2.02
C LYS A 203 -16.00 -1.03 1.05
N LEU A 204 -17.01 -0.93 0.21
CA LEU A 204 -17.19 -1.77 -0.97
C LEU A 204 -16.88 -0.93 -2.20
N VAL A 205 -15.79 -1.27 -2.88
CA VAL A 205 -15.18 -0.49 -3.96
C VAL A 205 -15.41 -1.27 -5.25
N GLN A 206 -16.36 -0.84 -6.07
CA GLN A 206 -16.72 -1.51 -7.31
C GLN A 206 -15.98 -0.90 -8.49
N PHE A 207 -15.36 -1.75 -9.30
CA PHE A 207 -14.65 -1.40 -10.53
C PHE A 207 -15.46 -1.86 -11.75
N HIS A 208 -15.03 -1.47 -12.95
CA HIS A 208 -15.66 -1.96 -14.18
C HIS A 208 -15.38 -3.44 -14.46
N SER A 209 -14.26 -3.98 -13.96
CA SER A 209 -13.94 -5.40 -14.10
C SER A 209 -13.43 -6.03 -12.79
N GLY A 210 -13.60 -7.35 -12.68
CA GLY A 210 -13.02 -8.13 -11.59
C GLY A 210 -11.49 -8.17 -11.60
N ARG A 211 -10.85 -7.87 -12.73
CA ARG A 211 -9.39 -7.74 -12.84
C ARG A 211 -8.91 -6.52 -12.06
N ASP A 212 -9.54 -5.36 -12.28
CA ASP A 212 -9.16 -4.10 -11.64
C ASP A 212 -9.44 -4.13 -10.13
N ALA A 213 -10.57 -4.72 -9.73
CA ALA A 213 -10.89 -4.98 -8.33
C ALA A 213 -9.88 -5.90 -7.65
N MET A 214 -9.42 -6.95 -8.35
CA MET A 214 -8.37 -7.85 -7.85
C MET A 214 -7.01 -7.16 -7.77
N GLU A 215 -6.65 -6.36 -8.78
CA GLU A 215 -5.39 -5.61 -8.86
C GLU A 215 -5.31 -4.56 -7.75
N HIS A 216 -6.39 -3.83 -7.48
CA HIS A 216 -6.48 -2.91 -6.35
C HIS A 216 -6.41 -3.65 -5.00
N ALA A 217 -7.14 -4.77 -4.85
CA ALA A 217 -7.05 -5.60 -3.65
C ALA A 217 -5.62 -6.14 -3.41
N THR A 218 -4.89 -6.47 -4.48
CA THR A 218 -3.50 -6.93 -4.43
C THR A 218 -2.58 -5.78 -4.03
N GLY A 219 -2.65 -4.63 -4.70
CA GLY A 219 -1.87 -3.45 -4.30
C GLY A 219 -2.06 -3.05 -2.84
N GLN A 220 -3.29 -3.15 -2.32
CA GLN A 220 -3.59 -2.89 -0.90
C GLN A 220 -3.02 -3.95 0.07
N ARG A 221 -2.77 -5.18 -0.39
CA ARG A 221 -2.17 -6.26 0.40
C ARG A 221 -0.64 -6.30 0.30
N ASP A 222 -0.08 -5.96 -0.86
CA ASP A 222 1.35 -6.13 -1.15
C ASP A 222 2.26 -5.28 -0.26
N TYR A 223 1.77 -4.12 0.20
CA TYR A 223 2.51 -3.29 1.15
C TYR A 223 2.28 -3.66 2.63
N MET A 224 1.34 -4.58 2.95
CA MET A 224 1.06 -4.98 4.35
C MET A 224 2.24 -5.65 5.08
N PRO A 225 3.09 -6.50 4.45
CA PRO A 225 4.24 -7.11 5.10
C PRO A 225 5.40 -6.12 5.34
N MET A 226 5.42 -4.98 4.63
CA MET A 226 6.48 -3.99 4.74
C MET A 226 6.52 -3.36 6.14
N SER A 227 7.69 -2.86 6.55
CA SER A 227 7.88 -2.13 7.81
C SER A 227 7.72 -0.62 7.61
N PHE A 228 6.53 -0.18 7.20
CA PHE A 228 6.16 1.23 7.05
C PHE A 228 5.14 1.65 8.11
N GLU A 229 5.02 2.95 8.34
CA GLU A 229 4.13 3.51 9.37
C GLU A 229 2.63 3.19 9.15
N TYR A 230 2.24 2.83 7.93
CA TYR A 230 0.85 2.61 7.49
C TYR A 230 0.55 1.15 7.11
N SER A 231 1.52 0.25 7.23
CA SER A 231 1.38 -1.18 6.98
C SER A 231 1.24 -1.98 8.29
N ALA A 232 0.93 -3.27 8.17
CA ALA A 232 0.77 -4.14 9.33
C ALA A 232 2.10 -4.76 9.81
N GLY A 233 3.16 -4.72 8.99
CA GLY A 233 4.43 -5.41 9.27
C GLY A 233 4.31 -6.94 9.28
N ASN A 234 3.29 -7.49 8.62
CA ASN A 234 3.04 -8.93 8.54
C ASN A 234 2.21 -9.32 7.30
N ASP A 235 2.31 -10.59 6.89
CA ASP A 235 1.56 -11.17 5.76
C ASP A 235 0.05 -11.28 6.00
N GLY A 236 -0.42 -11.09 7.23
CA GLY A 236 -1.80 -11.32 7.62
C GLY A 236 -2.22 -12.79 7.57
N ASP A 237 -3.40 -13.05 8.11
CA ASP A 237 -4.03 -14.35 8.15
C ASP A 237 -5.02 -14.53 7.00
N LEU A 238 -5.16 -15.78 6.51
CA LEU A 238 -6.12 -16.11 5.46
C LEU A 238 -7.57 -15.94 5.92
N LEU A 239 -8.38 -15.25 5.10
CA LEU A 239 -9.82 -15.12 5.30
C LEU A 239 -10.54 -16.35 4.72
N LYS A 240 -11.22 -17.11 5.58
CA LYS A 240 -11.96 -18.31 5.16
C LYS A 240 -13.04 -17.94 4.13
N GLY A 241 -13.16 -18.77 3.08
CA GLY A 241 -14.15 -18.58 2.01
C GLY A 241 -13.74 -17.58 0.93
N SER A 242 -12.64 -16.86 1.10
CA SER A 242 -12.04 -16.02 0.06
C SER A 242 -10.82 -16.71 -0.56
N GLY A 243 -10.63 -16.56 -1.88
CA GLY A 243 -9.46 -17.10 -2.57
C GLY A 243 -8.19 -16.23 -2.41
N ASN A 244 -8.35 -14.95 -2.08
CA ASN A 244 -7.25 -13.99 -1.94
C ASN A 244 -7.35 -13.10 -0.69
N GLY A 245 -8.38 -13.29 0.13
CA GLY A 245 -8.69 -12.43 1.26
C GLY A 245 -7.75 -12.65 2.45
N ARG A 246 -7.34 -11.55 3.08
CA ARG A 246 -6.48 -11.54 4.26
C ARG A 246 -6.98 -10.55 5.30
N TYR A 247 -6.69 -10.83 6.56
CA TYR A 247 -6.89 -9.88 7.66
C TYR A 247 -5.64 -9.75 8.52
N TYR A 248 -5.48 -8.56 9.10
CA TYR A 248 -4.24 -8.07 9.67
C TYR A 248 -4.53 -7.48 11.05
N LEU A 249 -3.67 -7.77 12.02
CA LEU A 249 -3.53 -6.97 13.22
C LEU A 249 -2.27 -6.11 13.05
N TYR A 250 -2.38 -4.83 13.34
CA TYR A 250 -1.25 -3.91 13.31
C TYR A 250 -0.49 -3.98 14.65
N PRO A 251 0.80 -3.65 14.68
CA PRO A 251 1.46 -3.31 15.95
C PRO A 251 0.71 -2.15 16.61
N VAL A 252 0.71 -2.12 17.94
CA VAL A 252 0.16 -0.98 18.69
C VAL A 252 1.01 0.26 18.39
N LYS A 253 0.35 1.40 18.14
CA LYS A 253 1.02 2.70 18.11
C LYS A 253 0.88 3.35 19.48
N GLU A 254 2.00 3.76 20.07
CA GLU A 254 2.04 4.47 21.34
C GLU A 254 2.75 5.81 21.11
N GLU A 255 2.09 6.91 21.50
CA GLU A 255 2.61 8.27 21.34
C GLU A 255 2.47 9.00 22.69
N ALA A 256 3.52 9.71 23.10
CA ALA A 256 3.56 10.35 24.41
C ALA A 256 2.45 11.41 24.55
N GLY A 257 1.60 11.27 25.57
CA GLY A 257 0.45 12.14 25.79
C GLY A 257 -0.87 11.64 25.17
N TYR A 258 -0.85 10.56 24.41
CA TYR A 258 -2.04 9.95 23.79
C TYR A 258 -2.35 8.56 24.37
N LEU A 259 -3.57 8.08 24.12
CA LEU A 259 -3.93 6.69 24.39
C LEU A 259 -3.31 5.75 23.33
N PRO A 260 -2.92 4.52 23.69
CA PRO A 260 -2.45 3.53 22.71
C PRO A 260 -3.48 3.32 21.60
N SER A 261 -3.03 3.26 20.35
CA SER A 261 -3.89 3.06 19.18
C SER A 261 -3.70 1.65 18.63
N TYR A 262 -4.78 0.87 18.65
CA TYR A 262 -4.83 -0.45 18.04
C TYR A 262 -5.60 -0.37 16.73
N ARG A 263 -5.09 -1.06 15.70
CA ARG A 263 -5.74 -1.18 14.39
C ARG A 263 -5.82 -2.63 13.93
N ALA A 264 -6.93 -2.97 13.28
CA ALA A 264 -7.09 -4.22 12.55
C ALA A 264 -7.73 -3.91 11.19
N ARG A 265 -7.32 -4.62 10.14
CA ARG A 265 -7.83 -4.42 8.78
C ARG A 265 -8.10 -5.74 8.08
N ALA A 266 -9.09 -5.80 7.19
CA ALA A 266 -9.29 -6.94 6.30
C ALA A 266 -9.48 -6.48 4.86
N ILE A 267 -8.76 -7.13 3.94
CA ILE A 267 -8.74 -6.79 2.51
C ILE A 267 -9.00 -8.06 1.71
N PHE A 268 -10.06 -8.04 0.89
CA PHE A 268 -10.43 -9.14 0.02
C PHE A 268 -11.18 -8.64 -1.22
N GLN A 269 -11.38 -9.51 -2.20
CA GLN A 269 -12.17 -9.17 -3.39
C GLN A 269 -13.14 -10.32 -3.72
N ARG A 270 -14.26 -9.96 -4.35
CA ARG A 270 -15.32 -10.86 -4.83
C ARG A 270 -15.93 -10.25 -6.09
N GLY A 271 -15.73 -10.89 -7.25
CA GLY A 271 -16.19 -10.35 -8.53
C GLY A 271 -15.51 -9.01 -8.85
N ASP A 272 -16.31 -8.01 -9.20
CA ASP A 272 -15.91 -6.63 -9.49
C ASP A 272 -15.80 -5.72 -8.25
N VAL A 273 -15.94 -6.27 -7.04
CA VAL A 273 -15.90 -5.53 -5.78
C VAL A 273 -14.68 -5.90 -4.94
N MET A 274 -13.86 -4.90 -4.60
CA MET A 274 -12.87 -4.95 -3.52
C MET A 274 -13.54 -4.54 -2.21
N VAL A 275 -13.20 -5.23 -1.12
CA VAL A 275 -13.67 -4.95 0.24
C VAL A 275 -12.50 -4.57 1.13
N ASP A 276 -12.63 -3.41 1.76
CA ASP A 276 -11.68 -2.89 2.74
C ASP A 276 -12.44 -2.63 4.05
N ILE A 277 -12.04 -3.30 5.12
CA ILE A 277 -12.62 -3.19 6.45
C ILE A 277 -11.55 -2.70 7.40
N ASP A 278 -11.81 -1.62 8.14
CA ASP A 278 -10.92 -1.11 9.16
C ASP A 278 -11.60 -1.08 10.53
N ILE A 279 -10.83 -1.35 11.58
CA ILE A 279 -11.22 -1.22 12.98
C ILE A 279 -10.09 -0.49 13.69
N THR A 280 -10.41 0.62 14.35
CA THR A 280 -9.51 1.32 15.28
C THR A 280 -10.13 1.36 16.67
N ASP A 281 -9.33 1.26 17.73
CA ASP A 281 -9.77 1.36 19.13
C ASP A 281 -8.57 1.73 20.02
N THR A 282 -8.82 2.28 21.21
CA THR A 282 -7.78 2.44 22.25
C THR A 282 -7.62 1.19 23.11
N LYS A 283 -8.39 0.14 22.83
CA LYS A 283 -8.29 -1.19 23.43
C LYS A 283 -7.86 -2.22 22.38
N ARG A 284 -7.15 -3.25 22.83
CA ARG A 284 -6.64 -4.32 21.97
C ARG A 284 -7.77 -5.02 21.19
N ILE A 285 -7.75 -4.87 19.86
CA ILE A 285 -8.66 -5.57 18.96
C ILE A 285 -8.27 -7.04 18.89
N SER A 286 -9.25 -7.94 18.96
CA SER A 286 -8.99 -9.38 18.91
C SER A 286 -8.92 -9.91 17.47
N LYS A 287 -8.08 -10.92 17.23
CA LYS A 287 -7.99 -11.63 15.94
C LYS A 287 -9.35 -12.16 15.46
N ASN A 288 -10.19 -12.63 16.38
CA ASN A 288 -11.52 -13.15 16.08
C ASN A 288 -12.53 -12.04 15.68
N GLU A 289 -12.36 -10.82 16.20
CA GLU A 289 -13.25 -9.70 15.91
C GLU A 289 -13.17 -9.30 14.43
N ILE A 290 -11.97 -8.97 13.94
CA ILE A 290 -11.75 -8.63 12.53
C ILE A 290 -12.07 -9.80 11.59
N ARG A 291 -11.66 -11.04 11.94
CA ARG A 291 -11.98 -12.24 11.16
C ARG A 291 -13.49 -12.42 10.99
N SER A 292 -14.24 -12.45 12.10
CA SER A 292 -15.68 -12.70 12.06
C SER A 292 -16.46 -11.57 11.37
N LEU A 293 -15.95 -10.33 11.43
CA LEU A 293 -16.53 -9.21 10.69
C LEU A 293 -16.32 -9.38 9.18
N ALA A 294 -15.11 -9.74 8.76
CA ALA A 294 -14.78 -9.98 7.35
C ALA A 294 -15.51 -11.19 6.76
N GLU A 295 -15.62 -12.30 7.50
CA GLU A 295 -16.38 -13.49 7.10
C GLU A 295 -17.87 -13.15 6.87
N ARG A 296 -18.51 -12.44 7.81
CA ARG A 296 -19.90 -11.98 7.64
C ARG A 296 -20.08 -11.00 6.47
N GLN A 297 -19.09 -10.16 6.17
CA GLN A 297 -19.16 -9.24 5.03
C GLN A 297 -18.99 -9.98 3.70
N LEU A 298 -18.14 -11.00 3.66
CA LEU A 298 -17.96 -11.88 2.50
C LEU A 298 -19.22 -12.71 2.20
N GLU A 299 -19.92 -13.18 3.23
CA GLU A 299 -21.23 -13.85 3.10
C GLU A 299 -22.27 -12.96 2.41
N ARG A 300 -22.26 -11.64 2.62
CA ARG A 300 -23.18 -10.71 1.93
C ARG A 300 -22.90 -10.55 0.43
N LEU A 301 -21.69 -10.92 -0.03
CA LEU A 301 -21.26 -10.86 -1.43
C LEU A 301 -21.22 -12.25 -2.11
N SER A 302 -21.69 -13.29 -1.43
CA SER A 302 -21.48 -14.69 -1.86
C SER A 302 -22.50 -15.20 -2.88
#